data_AF-A0A0R1PZJ2-F1
#
_entry.id   AF-A0A0R1PZJ2-F1
#
_cell.length_a   1.000
_cell.length_b   1.000
_cell.length_c   1.000
_cell.angle_alpha   90.00
_cell.angle_beta   90.00
_cell.angle_gamma   90.00
#
_symmetry.space_group_name_H-M   'P 1'
#
loop_
_entity.id
_entity.type
_entity.pdbx_description
1 polymer ?
#
loop_
_entity_poly.entity_id
_entity_poly.type
_entity_poly.pdbx_seq_one_letter_code
_entity_poly.pdbx_strand_id
1 'polypeptide(L)' 'MNFLCEEIGELARAIRTYEIGRDHPGEKKKTQKEAFENLKEELADVIDQTLIICSKYDIEPSEILDFSEKKLTNRFKD' A
#
# COMPACT_ATOMS: atom_id res chain seq x y z
N MET A 1 -6.95 8.33 -13.30
CA MET A 1 -6.91 8.02 -11.85
C MET A 1 -7.56 6.67 -11.54
N ASN A 2 -7.66 5.75 -12.51
CA ASN A 2 -8.18 4.40 -12.27
C ASN A 2 -7.12 3.47 -11.63
N PHE A 3 -5.83 3.81 -11.74
CA PHE A 3 -4.71 2.98 -11.28
C PHE A 3 -4.56 2.89 -9.76
N LEU A 4 -4.84 3.95 -8.99
CA LEU A 4 -4.72 3.88 -7.52
C LEU A 4 -5.70 2.86 -6.89
N CYS A 5 -6.93 2.79 -7.40
CA CYS A 5 -7.91 1.82 -6.91
C CYS A 5 -7.54 0.38 -7.26
N GLU A 6 -6.79 0.18 -8.36
CA GLU A 6 -6.25 -1.12 -8.77
C GLU A 6 -5.20 -1.58 -7.77
N GLU A 7 -4.16 -0.76 -7.51
CA GLU A 7 -3.10 -1.11 -6.54
C GLU A 7 -3.64 -1.33 -5.12
N ILE A 8 -4.65 -0.56 -4.69
CA ILE A 8 -5.31 -0.80 -3.40
C ILE A 8 -6.00 -2.17 -3.36
N GLY A 9 -6.59 -2.59 -4.48
CA GLY A 9 -7.20 -3.91 -4.62
C GLY A 9 -6.16 -5.04 -4.57
N GLU A 10 -5.03 -4.85 -5.25
CA GLU A 10 -3.93 -5.83 -5.24
C GLU A 10 -3.27 -5.93 -3.86
N LEU A 11 -3.05 -4.79 -3.20
CA LEU A 11 -2.59 -4.74 -1.81
C LEU A 11 -3.54 -5.46 -0.86
N ALA A 12 -4.85 -5.26 -0.99
CA ALA A 12 -5.84 -5.96 -0.17
C ALA A 12 -5.77 -7.48 -0.36
N ARG A 13 -5.59 -7.95 -1.61
CA ARG A 13 -5.39 -9.37 -1.93
C ARG A 13 -4.08 -9.91 -1.34
N ALA A 14 -2.99 -9.14 -1.39
CA ALA A 14 -1.70 -9.55 -0.84
C ALA A 14 -1.73 -9.66 0.69
N ILE A 15 -2.37 -8.71 1.39
CA ILE A 15 -2.61 -8.78 2.84
C ILE A 15 -3.37 -10.06 3.17
N ARG A 16 -4.47 -10.33 2.46
CA ARG A 16 -5.28 -11.52 2.71
C ARG A 16 -4.50 -12.82 2.47
N THR A 17 -3.70 -12.85 1.40
CA THR A 17 -2.82 -13.98 1.08
C THR A 17 -1.80 -14.24 2.19
N TYR A 18 -1.23 -13.18 2.78
CA TYR A 18 -0.24 -13.27 3.84
C TYR A 18 -0.83 -13.69 5.20
N GLU A 19 -1.99 -13.12 5.57
CA GLU A 19 -2.63 -13.33 6.87
C GLU A 19 -3.45 -14.64 6.95
N ILE A 20 -4.21 -14.95 5.89
CA ILE A 20 -5.22 -16.01 5.90
C ILE A 20 -4.80 -17.19 4.99
N GLY A 21 -3.91 -16.93 4.03
CA GLY A 21 -3.58 -17.87 2.95
C GLY A 21 -4.38 -17.59 1.68
N ARG A 22 -4.35 -18.53 0.74
CA ARG A 22 -4.82 -18.35 -0.66
C ARG A 22 -6.18 -17.64 -0.75
N ASP A 23 -6.24 -16.59 -1.57
CA ASP A 23 -7.45 -15.80 -1.81
C ASP A 23 -8.43 -16.56 -2.73
N HIS A 24 -7.89 -17.41 -3.63
CA HIS A 24 -8.68 -18.29 -4.48
C HIS A 24 -8.17 -19.74 -4.50
N PRO A 25 -9.04 -20.77 -4.51
CA PRO A 25 -8.63 -22.18 -4.53
C PRO A 25 -7.72 -22.56 -5.71
N GLY A 26 -7.83 -21.85 -6.84
CA GLY A 26 -7.00 -22.04 -8.03
C GLY A 26 -5.59 -21.42 -7.96
N GLU A 27 -5.28 -20.63 -6.93
CA GLU A 27 -3.96 -20.02 -6.78
C GLU A 27 -2.91 -21.05 -6.32
N LYS A 28 -1.70 -20.89 -6.88
CA LYS A 28 -0.53 -21.62 -6.38
C LYS A 28 -0.29 -21.23 -4.92
N LYS A 29 0.03 -22.23 -4.11
CA LYS A 29 0.35 -22.00 -2.70
C LYS A 29 1.71 -21.30 -2.61
N LYS A 30 1.70 -20.02 -2.25
CA LYS A 30 2.91 -19.25 -1.91
C LYS A 30 3.43 -19.70 -0.54
N THR A 31 4.74 -19.67 -0.36
CA THR A 31 5.37 -19.72 0.96
C THR A 31 5.11 -18.43 1.74
N GLN A 32 5.25 -18.45 3.07
CA GLN A 32 5.10 -17.25 3.90
C GLN A 32 6.03 -16.12 3.44
N LYS A 33 7.26 -16.47 3.03
CA LYS A 33 8.24 -15.51 2.51
C LYS A 33 7.78 -14.88 1.21
N GLU A 34 7.34 -15.70 0.24
CA GLU A 34 6.84 -15.18 -1.04
C GLU A 34 5.59 -14.30 -0.86
N ALA A 35 4.70 -14.66 0.07
CA ALA A 35 3.55 -13.83 0.40
C ALA A 35 3.96 -12.49 1.03
N PHE A 36 4.99 -12.49 1.89
CA PHE A 36 5.51 -11.26 2.49
C PHE A 36 6.23 -10.36 1.47
N GLU A 37 7.01 -10.94 0.55
CA GLU A 37 7.62 -10.18 -0.53
C GLU A 37 6.57 -9.54 -1.43
N ASN A 38 5.51 -10.29 -1.79
CA ASN A 38 4.40 -9.74 -2.55
C ASN A 38 3.70 -8.60 -1.79
N LEU A 39 3.48 -8.74 -0.47
CA LEU A 39 2.88 -7.67 0.33
C LEU A 39 3.70 -6.36 0.26
N LYS A 40 5.03 -6.47 0.30
CA LYS A 40 5.92 -5.30 0.18
C LYS A 40 5.87 -4.68 -1.22
N GLU A 41 5.76 -5.50 -2.26
CA GLU A 41 5.60 -5.05 -3.65
C GLU A 41 4.33 -4.21 -3.81
N GLU A 42 3.17 -4.75 -3.44
CA GLU A 42 1.91 -4.00 -3.57
C GLU A 42 1.88 -2.72 -2.71
N LEU A 43 2.57 -2.72 -1.56
CA LEU A 43 2.74 -1.50 -0.76
C LEU A 43 3.56 -0.44 -1.50
N ALA A 44 4.62 -0.85 -2.19
CA ALA A 44 5.43 0.04 -3.00
C ALA A 44 4.62 0.60 -4.18
N ASP A 45 3.81 -0.23 -4.84
CA ASP A 45 2.97 0.21 -5.96
C ASP A 45 1.94 1.28 -5.53
N VAL A 46 1.33 1.13 -4.35
CA VAL A 46 0.45 2.17 -3.78
C VAL A 46 1.20 3.47 -3.48
N ILE A 47 2.45 3.37 -2.99
CA ILE A 47 3.30 4.54 -2.76
C ILE A 47 3.64 5.21 -4.09
N ASP A 48 4.01 4.46 -5.11
CA ASP A 48 4.36 4.98 -6.44
C ASP A 48 3.18 5.74 -7.07
N GLN A 49 1.96 5.21 -6.97
CA GLN A 49 0.75 5.95 -7.40
C GLN A 49 0.55 7.25 -6.62
N THR A 50 0.85 7.24 -5.31
CA THR A 50 0.78 8.43 -4.47
C THR A 50 1.83 9.47 -4.91
N LEU A 51 3.07 9.05 -5.20
CA LEU A 51 4.14 9.92 -5.69
C LEU A 51 3.83 10.51 -7.06
N ILE A 52 3.21 9.74 -7.97
CA ILE A 52 2.72 10.24 -9.26
C ILE A 52 1.67 11.34 -9.05
N ILE A 53 0.77 11.16 -8.09
CA ILE A 53 -0.22 12.18 -7.73
C ILE A 53 0.47 13.44 -7.19
N CYS A 54 1.44 13.29 -6.28
CA CYS A 54 2.24 14.40 -5.77
C CYS A 54 2.88 15.20 -6.91
N SER A 55 3.58 14.52 -7.83
CA SER A 55 4.19 15.15 -9.01
C SER A 55 3.18 15.88 -9.89
N LYS A 56 1.99 15.29 -10.12
CA LYS A 56 0.93 15.90 -10.93
C LYS A 56 0.44 17.24 -10.37
N TYR A 57 0.45 17.40 -9.05
CA TYR A 57 -0.05 18.59 -8.37
C TYR A 57 1.07 19.48 -7.83
N ASP A 58 2.33 19.24 -8.22
CA ASP A 58 3.50 19.99 -7.76
C ASP A 58 3.63 20.00 -6.22
N ILE A 59 3.39 18.84 -5.62
CA ILE A 59 3.50 18.61 -4.18
C ILE A 59 4.78 17.83 -3.91
N GLU A 60 5.60 18.33 -3.00
CA GLU A 60 6.79 17.61 -2.54
C GLU A 60 6.38 16.40 -1.66
N PRO A 61 6.88 15.18 -1.93
CA PRO A 61 6.52 14.00 -1.14
C PRO A 61 6.79 14.12 0.36
N SER A 62 7.87 14.81 0.73
CA SER A 62 8.22 15.08 2.13
C SER A 62 7.15 15.89 2.86
N GLU A 63 6.48 16.83 2.18
CA GLU A 63 5.40 17.62 2.77
C GLU A 63 4.20 16.75 3.16
N ILE A 64 3.86 15.75 2.33
CA ILE A 64 2.78 14.81 2.62
C ILE A 64 3.12 13.90 3.81
N LEU A 65 4.36 13.41 3.88
CA LEU A 65 4.83 12.57 4.99
C LEU A 65 4.78 13.36 6.30
N ASP A 66 5.37 14.56 6.32
CA ASP A 66 5.34 15.46 7.47
C ASP A 66 3.92 15.80 7.90
N PHE A 67 3.03 16.08 6.95
CA PHE A 67 1.64 16.40 7.22
C PHE A 67 0.89 15.22 7.84
N SER A 68 1.10 14.01 7.31
CA SER A 68 0.52 12.77 7.84
C SER A 68 0.99 12.50 9.27
N GLU A 69 2.30 12.58 9.53
CA GLU A 69 2.89 12.37 10.85
C GLU A 69 2.35 13.39 11.86
N LYS A 70 2.38 14.69 11.54
CA LYS A 70 1.86 15.76 12.42
C LYS A 70 0.38 15.54 12.74
N LYS A 71 -0.43 15.19 11.74
CA LYS A 71 -1.86 14.91 11.92
C LYS A 71 -2.10 13.70 12.82
N LEU A 72 -1.35 12.62 12.61
CA LEU A 72 -1.48 11.39 13.39
C LEU A 72 -1.04 11.62 14.85
N THR A 73 0.15 12.19 15.05
CA THR A 73 0.68 12.49 16.38
C THR A 73 -0.23 13.44 17.16
N ASN A 74 -0.78 14.48 16.53
CA ASN A 74 -1.72 15.40 17.18
C ASN A 74 -3.05 14.74 17.56
N ARG A 75 -3.49 13.69 16.85
CA ARG A 75 -4.70 12.93 17.23
C ARG A 75 -4.51 12.12 18.51
N PHE A 76 -3.27 11.79 18.87
CA PHE A 76 -2.91 11.00 20.05
C PHE A 76 -2.14 11.81 21.10
N LYS A 77 -2.09 13.14 20.99
CA LYS A 77 -1.70 14.01 22.09
C LYS A 77 -2.93 14.22 22.97
N ASP A 78 -2.82 13.77 24.21
CA ASP A 78 -3.85 13.89 25.25
C ASP A 78 -4.42 15.32 25.37
#